data_AF-A0A4P6A8B3-F1
#
_entry.id   AF-A0A4P6A8B3-F1
#
_cell.length_a   1.000
_cell.length_b   1.000
_cell.length_c   1.000
_cell.angle_alpha   90.00
_cell.angle_beta   90.00
_cell.angle_gamma   90.00
#
_symmetry.space_group_name_H-M   'P 1'
#
loop_
_entity.id
_entity.type
_entity.pdbx_description
1 polymer ?
#
loop_
_entity_poly.entity_id
_entity_poly.type
_entity_poly.pdbx_seq_one_letter_code
_entity_poly.pdbx_strand_id
1 'polypeptide(L)'
;MDALSVISLLVGIIGTAIAIYQTAVLNESKKRNGELQFLLAGINSSAAQKMQSWQNQISIASDSLTPDKMDEFKLLIRARDDFTDLSNLTVSLEGAIDPDSSAISKMMDKYLDTVQKSNEIQKCNMQNPAREDVHK
;
A
#
# COMPACT_ATOMS: atom_id res chain seq x y z
N MET A 1 -34.47 32.62 -38.35
CA MET A 1 -34.01 32.25 -36.99
C MET A 1 -33.63 33.53 -36.29
N ASP A 2 -34.15 33.76 -35.09
CA ASP A 2 -33.81 34.94 -34.28
C ASP A 2 -32.36 34.83 -33.77
N ALA A 3 -31.65 35.96 -33.72
CA ALA A 3 -30.27 36.04 -33.25
C ALA A 3 -30.13 35.47 -31.83
N LEU A 4 -31.14 35.65 -30.98
CA LEU A 4 -31.19 35.07 -29.64
C LEU A 4 -31.19 33.53 -29.64
N SER A 5 -31.89 32.92 -30.60
CA SER A 5 -31.93 31.44 -30.75
C SER A 5 -30.59 30.89 -31.26
N VAL A 6 -29.89 31.65 -32.11
CA VAL A 6 -28.56 31.25 -32.60
C VAL A 6 -27.52 31.36 -31.49
N ILE A 7 -27.58 32.42 -30.69
CA ILE A 7 -26.67 32.62 -29.55
C ILE A 7 -26.90 31.55 -28.46
N SER A 8 -28.16 31.21 -28.14
CA SER A 8 -28.45 30.17 -27.15
C SER A 8 -27.99 28.79 -27.61
N LEU A 9 -28.13 28.47 -28.90
CA LEU A 9 -27.61 27.23 -29.49
C LEU A 9 -26.07 27.17 -29.37
N LEU A 10 -25.37 28.25 -29.72
CA LEU A 10 -23.92 28.33 -29.63
C LEU A 10 -23.41 28.18 -28.19
N VAL A 11 -24.06 28.84 -27.23
CA VAL A 11 -23.74 28.70 -25.80
C VAL A 11 -23.99 27.26 -25.32
N GLY A 12 -25.07 26.62 -25.77
CA GLY A 12 -25.36 25.22 -25.46
C GLY A 12 -24.30 24.24 -25.99
N ILE A 13 -23.82 24.46 -27.22
CA ILE A 13 -22.74 23.65 -27.81
C ILE A 13 -21.43 23.84 -27.04
N ILE A 14 -21.07 25.08 -26.71
CA ILE A 14 -19.85 25.39 -25.95
C ILE A 14 -19.93 24.80 -24.54
N GLY A 15 -21.05 24.95 -23.85
CA GLY A 15 -21.27 24.38 -22.52
C GLY A 15 -21.17 22.85 -22.52
N THR A 16 -21.71 22.20 -23.54
CA THR A 16 -21.60 20.74 -23.70
C THR A 16 -20.15 20.31 -23.93
N ALA A 17 -19.40 21.04 -24.77
CA ALA A 17 -17.98 20.76 -25.00
C ALA A 17 -17.14 20.90 -23.73
N ILE A 18 -17.39 21.95 -22.92
CA ILE A 18 -16.73 22.16 -21.63
C ILE A 18 -17.05 21.02 -20.66
N ALA A 19 -18.31 20.60 -20.55
CA ALA A 19 -18.71 19.52 -19.66
C ALA A 19 -18.05 18.18 -20.04
N ILE A 20 -17.96 17.87 -21.34
CA ILE A 20 -17.25 16.68 -21.84
C ILE A 20 -15.77 16.74 -21.46
N TYR A 21 -15.13 17.89 -21.69
CA TYR A 21 -13.71 18.08 -21.34
C TYR A 21 -13.47 17.93 -19.83
N GLN A 22 -14.27 18.58 -18.99
CA GLN A 22 -14.17 18.46 -17.54
C GLN A 22 -14.35 17.01 -17.08
N THR A 23 -15.32 16.29 -17.65
CA THR A 23 -15.55 14.88 -17.34
C THR A 23 -14.35 14.01 -17.72
N ALA A 24 -13.75 14.25 -18.89
CA ALA A 24 -12.55 13.53 -19.34
C ALA A 24 -11.36 13.77 -18.41
N VAL A 25 -11.08 15.03 -18.06
CA VAL A 25 -9.98 15.42 -17.17
C VAL A 25 -10.16 14.84 -15.76
N LEU A 26 -11.38 14.89 -15.22
CA LEU A 26 -11.68 14.31 -13.91
C LEU A 26 -11.48 12.78 -13.90
N ASN A 27 -11.90 12.09 -14.95
CA ASN A 27 -11.73 10.64 -15.06
C ASN A 27 -10.24 10.25 -15.15
N GLU A 28 -9.46 10.98 -15.94
CA GLU A 28 -8.02 10.74 -16.06
C GLU A 28 -7.30 11.03 -14.74
N SER A 29 -7.66 12.10 -14.03
CA SER A 29 -7.10 12.42 -12.72
C SER A 29 -7.40 11.33 -11.69
N LYS A 30 -8.64 10.80 -11.67
CA LYS A 30 -9.01 9.68 -10.79
C LYS A 30 -8.19 8.43 -11.08
N LYS A 31 -8.02 8.10 -12.37
CA LYS A 31 -7.21 6.95 -12.79
C LYS A 31 -5.76 7.09 -12.33
N ARG A 32 -5.14 8.24 -12.60
CA ARG A 32 -3.74 8.52 -12.21
C ARG A 32 -3.57 8.49 -10.69
N ASN A 33 -4.51 9.04 -9.94
CA ASN A 33 -4.48 8.98 -8.48
C ASN A 33 -4.51 7.52 -8.00
N GLY A 34 -5.39 6.69 -8.55
CA GLY A 34 -5.42 5.26 -8.23
C GLY A 34 -4.10 4.55 -8.52
N GLU A 35 -3.47 4.82 -9.67
CA GLU A 35 -2.15 4.27 -10.00
C GLU A 35 -1.06 4.69 -9.01
N LEU A 36 -1.05 5.97 -8.60
CA LEU A 36 -0.12 6.48 -7.59
C LEU A 36 -0.34 5.82 -6.23
N GLN A 37 -1.59 5.63 -5.80
CA GLN A 37 -1.90 4.93 -4.56
C GLN A 37 -1.41 3.48 -4.58
N PHE A 38 -1.55 2.77 -5.70
CA PHE A 38 -0.99 1.41 -5.83
C PHE A 38 0.53 1.39 -5.77
N LEU A 39 1.21 2.37 -6.38
CA LEU A 39 2.67 2.48 -6.29
C LEU A 39 3.12 2.76 -4.84
N LEU A 40 2.43 3.69 -4.15
CA LEU A 40 2.67 3.96 -2.74
C LEU A 40 2.40 2.72 -1.87
N ALA A 41 1.34 1.96 -2.15
CA ALA A 41 1.08 0.69 -1.47
C ALA A 41 2.20 -0.33 -1.66
N GLY A 42 2.77 -0.43 -2.87
CA GLY A 42 3.93 -1.26 -3.13
C GLY A 42 5.17 -0.83 -2.35
N ILE A 43 5.46 0.48 -2.33
CA ILE A 43 6.59 1.06 -1.58
C ILE A 43 6.41 0.81 -0.08
N ASN A 44 5.21 1.07 0.46
CA ASN A 44 4.90 0.84 1.87
C ASN A 44 5.09 -0.62 2.26
N SER A 45 4.56 -1.56 1.45
CA SER A 45 4.73 -3.00 1.70
C SER A 45 6.20 -3.42 1.68
N SER A 46 6.99 -2.90 0.75
CA SER A 46 8.44 -3.18 0.70
C SER A 46 9.17 -2.62 1.93
N ALA A 47 8.83 -1.41 2.35
CA ALA A 47 9.39 -0.76 3.53
C ALA A 47 9.05 -1.55 4.80
N ALA A 48 7.79 -1.95 4.96
CA ALA A 48 7.33 -2.75 6.10
C ALA A 48 8.05 -4.11 6.17
N GLN A 49 8.22 -4.80 5.03
CA GLN A 49 8.96 -6.06 4.98
C GLN A 49 10.43 -5.88 5.38
N LYS A 50 11.09 -4.82 4.91
CA LYS A 50 12.46 -4.50 5.31
C LYS A 50 12.52 -4.16 6.80
N MET A 51 11.67 -3.28 7.31
CA MET A 51 11.57 -2.98 8.74
C MET A 51 11.49 -4.26 9.60
N GLN A 52 10.64 -5.22 9.21
CA GLN A 52 10.53 -6.51 9.90
C GLN A 52 11.82 -7.34 9.82
N SER A 53 12.43 -7.44 8.64
CA SER A 53 13.70 -8.18 8.46
C SER A 53 14.82 -7.61 9.34
N TRP A 54 14.94 -6.29 9.40
CA TRP A 54 15.94 -5.62 10.23
C TRP A 54 15.61 -5.74 11.72
N GLN A 55 14.33 -5.69 12.11
CA GLN A 55 13.91 -5.96 13.48
C GLN A 55 14.28 -7.39 13.93
N ASN A 56 14.14 -8.38 13.04
CA ASN A 56 14.59 -9.75 13.33
C ASN A 56 16.11 -9.82 13.49
N GLN A 57 16.87 -9.12 12.64
CA GLN A 57 18.34 -9.06 12.76
C GLN A 57 18.78 -8.39 14.06
N ILE A 58 18.13 -7.29 14.46
CA ILE A 58 18.35 -6.61 15.74
C ILE A 58 18.10 -7.59 16.91
N SER A 59 17.01 -8.36 16.86
CA SER A 59 16.68 -9.33 17.91
C SER A 59 17.67 -10.49 18.01
N ILE A 60 18.35 -10.86 16.92
CA ILE A 60 19.40 -11.89 16.95
C ILE A 60 20.72 -11.27 17.42
N ALA A 61 21.02 -10.05 16.97
CA ALA A 61 22.25 -9.34 17.30
C ALA A 61 22.31 -8.92 18.78
N SER A 62 21.15 -8.64 19.41
CA SER A 62 21.06 -8.24 20.81
C SER A 62 21.70 -9.21 21.78
N ASP A 63 21.72 -10.50 21.44
CA ASP A 63 22.22 -11.58 22.29
C ASP A 63 23.75 -11.66 22.31
N SER A 64 24.45 -10.95 21.41
CA SER A 64 25.90 -11.02 21.24
C SER A 64 26.60 -9.65 21.31
N LEU A 65 25.99 -8.68 22.00
CA LEU A 65 26.52 -7.31 22.10
C LEU A 65 27.90 -7.28 22.77
N THR A 66 28.92 -7.03 21.96
CA THR A 66 30.30 -6.74 22.36
C THR A 66 30.57 -5.26 22.03
N PRO A 67 31.45 -4.54 22.75
CA PRO A 67 31.76 -3.14 22.43
C PRO A 67 32.11 -2.89 20.96
N ASP A 68 32.82 -3.83 20.31
CA ASP A 68 33.19 -3.75 18.88
C ASP A 68 32.01 -3.89 17.91
N LYS A 69 30.89 -4.50 18.34
CA LYS A 69 29.68 -4.70 17.53
C LYS A 69 28.59 -3.64 17.79
N MET A 70 28.85 -2.71 18.71
CA MET A 70 27.89 -1.69 19.09
C MET A 70 27.57 -0.76 17.91
N ASP A 71 28.55 -0.43 17.08
CA ASP A 71 28.34 0.48 15.95
C ASP A 71 27.57 -0.19 14.81
N GLU A 72 27.79 -1.48 14.57
CA GLU A 72 26.96 -2.28 13.65
C GLU A 72 25.51 -2.37 14.15
N PHE A 73 25.32 -2.60 15.46
CA PHE A 73 23.99 -2.65 16.06
C PHE A 73 23.23 -1.32 15.92
N LYS A 74 23.90 -0.18 16.11
CA LYS A 74 23.31 1.14 15.87
C LYS A 74 22.91 1.35 14.40
N LEU A 75 23.70 0.84 13.45
CA LEU A 75 23.36 0.90 12.02
C LEU A 75 22.10 0.09 11.71
N LEU A 76 21.95 -1.10 12.31
CA LEU A 76 20.75 -1.91 12.16
C LEU A 76 19.50 -1.18 12.67
N ILE A 77 19.60 -0.57 13.86
CA ILE A 77 18.51 0.23 14.45
C ILE A 77 18.14 1.40 13.55
N ARG A 78 19.15 2.16 13.09
CA ARG A 78 18.94 3.31 12.22
C ARG A 78 18.24 2.92 10.92
N ALA A 79 18.69 1.84 10.28
CA ALA A 79 18.07 1.37 9.04
C ALA A 79 16.61 0.94 9.25
N ARG A 80 16.27 0.30 10.37
CA ARG A 80 14.87 0.01 10.73
C ARG A 80 14.07 1.30 10.83
N ASP A 81 14.58 2.30 11.55
CA ASP A 81 13.89 3.58 11.78
C ASP A 81 13.69 4.34 10.46
N ASP A 82 14.69 4.35 9.56
CA ASP A 82 14.58 4.95 8.23
C ASP A 82 13.44 4.31 7.39
N PHE A 83 13.24 2.99 7.49
CA PHE A 83 12.13 2.30 6.82
C PHE A 83 10.77 2.56 7.49
N THR A 84 10.75 2.78 8.81
CA THR A 84 9.55 3.22 9.52
C THR A 84 9.13 4.61 9.04
N ASP A 85 10.07 5.55 8.93
CA ASP A 85 9.80 6.90 8.43
C ASP A 85 9.32 6.88 6.98
N LEU A 86 9.96 6.07 6.12
CA LEU A 86 9.54 5.89 4.73
C LEU A 86 8.11 5.32 4.63
N SER A 87 7.76 4.36 5.48
CA SER A 87 6.39 3.82 5.57
C SER A 87 5.39 4.92 5.94
N ASN A 88 5.69 5.71 6.99
CA ASN A 88 4.83 6.80 7.47
C ASN A 88 4.64 7.92 6.43
N LEU A 89 5.69 8.29 5.72
CA LEU A 89 5.64 9.26 4.62
C LEU A 89 4.76 8.76 3.49
N THR A 90 4.87 7.48 3.15
CA THR A 90 4.09 6.86 2.07
C THR A 90 2.59 6.84 2.38
N VAL A 91 2.22 6.57 3.65
CA VAL A 91 0.83 6.68 4.12
C VAL A 91 0.33 8.12 4.06
N SER A 92 1.16 9.08 4.51
CA SER A 92 0.80 10.50 4.49
C SER A 92 0.60 11.04 3.08
N LEU A 93 1.45 10.63 2.13
CA LEU A 93 1.33 10.98 0.71
C LEU A 93 0.08 10.36 0.08
N GLU A 94 -0.25 9.12 0.43
CA GLU A 94 -1.47 8.48 -0.06
C GLU A 94 -2.72 9.22 0.41
N GLY A 95 -2.79 9.59 1.69
CA GLY A 95 -3.91 10.36 2.25
C GLY A 95 -4.03 11.77 1.65
N ALA A 96 -2.93 12.36 1.17
CA ALA A 96 -2.96 13.63 0.43
C ALA A 96 -3.48 13.47 -1.02
N ILE A 97 -3.36 12.27 -1.62
CA ILE A 97 -3.84 11.98 -2.98
C ILE A 97 -5.35 11.71 -2.98
N ASP A 98 -5.82 10.90 -2.04
CA ASP A 98 -7.23 10.63 -1.81
C ASP A 98 -7.45 10.27 -0.33
N PRO A 99 -8.07 11.16 0.46
CA PRO A 99 -8.27 10.96 1.90
C PRO A 99 -9.34 9.91 2.22
N ASP A 100 -10.22 9.60 1.26
CA ASP A 100 -11.40 8.74 1.49
C ASP A 100 -11.13 7.27 1.12
N SER A 101 -10.06 7.00 0.37
CA SER A 101 -9.67 5.65 -0.04
C SER A 101 -8.16 5.45 0.12
N SER A 102 -7.76 4.43 0.86
CA SER A 102 -6.36 4.00 0.97
C SER A 102 -6.15 2.62 0.32
N ALA A 103 -5.32 2.57 -0.70
CA ALA A 103 -4.82 1.33 -1.28
C ALA A 103 -3.86 0.62 -0.33
N ILE A 104 -3.05 1.35 0.47
CA ILE A 104 -2.19 0.78 1.51
C ILE A 104 -3.03 -0.05 2.50
N SER A 105 -4.10 0.53 3.08
CA SER A 105 -4.98 -0.17 4.02
C SER A 105 -5.64 -1.38 3.37
N LYS A 106 -6.17 -1.25 2.15
CA LYS A 106 -6.78 -2.38 1.42
C LYS A 106 -5.78 -3.53 1.18
N MET A 107 -4.52 -3.21 0.88
CA MET A 107 -3.47 -4.22 0.70
C MET A 107 -3.11 -4.89 2.03
N MET A 108 -3.05 -4.11 3.12
CA MET A 108 -2.78 -4.60 4.46
C MET A 108 -3.89 -5.54 4.95
N ASP A 109 -5.16 -5.15 4.77
CA ASP A 109 -6.32 -5.98 5.11
C ASP A 109 -6.32 -7.30 4.34
N LYS A 110 -6.01 -7.24 3.04
CA LYS A 110 -5.88 -8.44 2.19
C LYS A 110 -4.72 -9.34 2.64
N TYR A 111 -3.62 -8.74 3.08
CA TYR A 111 -2.49 -9.49 3.64
C TYR A 111 -2.89 -10.19 4.95
N LEU A 112 -3.55 -9.49 5.87
CA LEU A 112 -4.05 -10.06 7.12
C LEU A 112 -5.04 -11.22 6.87
N ASP A 113 -5.98 -11.05 5.94
CA ASP A 113 -6.91 -12.11 5.51
C ASP A 113 -6.15 -13.33 4.94
N THR A 114 -5.10 -13.09 4.15
CA THR A 114 -4.26 -14.17 3.60
C THR A 114 -3.52 -14.93 4.72
N VAL A 115 -2.97 -14.23 5.70
CA VAL A 115 -2.28 -14.83 6.85
C VAL A 115 -3.26 -15.60 7.73
N GLN A 116 -4.45 -15.06 7.99
CA GLN A 116 -5.50 -15.74 8.76
C GLN A 116 -5.91 -17.06 8.08
N LYS A 117 -6.19 -17.03 6.78
CA LYS A 117 -6.48 -18.23 5.98
C LYS A 117 -5.34 -19.24 6.02
N SER A 118 -4.09 -18.79 5.94
CA SER A 118 -2.93 -19.67 6.05
C SER A 118 -2.87 -20.37 7.42
N ASN A 119 -3.10 -19.62 8.49
CA ASN A 119 -3.13 -20.15 9.85
C ASN A 119 -4.28 -21.14 10.06
N GLU A 120 -5.46 -20.87 9.50
CA GLU A 120 -6.60 -21.79 9.51
C GLU A 120 -6.29 -23.10 8.78
N ILE A 121 -5.67 -23.02 7.60
CA ILE A 121 -5.22 -24.21 6.85
C ILE A 121 -4.21 -25.02 7.67
N GLN A 122 -3.24 -24.35 8.32
CA GLN A 122 -2.28 -25.04 9.19
C GLN A 122 -2.97 -25.71 10.38
N LYS A 123 -3.93 -25.05 11.03
CA LYS A 123 -4.72 -25.65 12.12
C LYS A 123 -5.53 -26.85 11.65
N CYS A 124 -6.19 -26.76 10.48
CA CYS A 124 -6.90 -27.89 9.87
C CYS A 124 -5.96 -29.06 9.54
N ASN A 125 -4.76 -28.78 9.05
CA ASN A 125 -3.75 -29.80 8.76
C ASN A 125 -3.20 -30.46 10.04
N MET A 126 -3.06 -29.71 11.13
CA MET A 126 -2.63 -30.24 12.44
C MET A 126 -3.73 -31.04 13.14
N GLN A 127 -5.01 -30.77 12.84
CA GLN A 127 -6.15 -31.50 13.39
C GLN A 127 -6.49 -32.78 12.60
N ASN A 128 -5.80 -33.06 11.49
CA ASN A 128 -6.06 -34.23 10.66
C ASN A 128 -4.94 -35.29 10.82
N PRO A 129 -5.07 -36.27 11.74
CA PRO A 129 -4.03 -37.27 12.02
C PRO A 129 -3.80 -38.29 10.86
N ALA A 130 -4.47 -38.15 9.72
CA ALA A 130 -4.47 -39.15 8.63
C ALA A 130 -3.24 -39.11 7.68
N ARG A 131 -2.11 -38.50 8.07
CA ARG A 131 -0.90 -38.42 7.21
C ARG A 131 0.36 -39.11 7.75
N GLU A 132 0.32 -39.72 8.93
CA GLU A 132 1.50 -40.42 9.48
C GLU A 132 1.70 -41.86 8.93
N ASP A 133 0.78 -42.40 8.14
CA ASP A 133 0.84 -43.83 7.72
C ASP A 133 1.42 -44.11 6.32
N VAL A 134 2.08 -43.15 5.66
CA VAL A 134 2.63 -43.38 4.29
C VAL A 134 4.14 -43.67 4.26
N HIS A 135 4.83 -43.64 5.41
CA HIS A 135 6.24 -44.04 5.48
C HIS A 135 6.48 -44.99 6.67
N LYS A 136 6.02 -46.24 6.52
CA LYS A 136 6.60 -47.41 7.20
C LYS A 136 6.82 -48.52 6.19
#